data_AF-A0A6G6SKY9-F1
#
_entry.id   AF-A0A6G6SKY9-F1
#
_cell.length_a   1.000
_cell.length_b   1.000
_cell.length_c   1.000
_cell.angle_alpha   90.00
_cell.angle_beta   90.00
_cell.angle_gamma   90.00
#
_symmetry.space_group_name_H-M   'P 1'
#
loop_
_entity.id
_entity.type
_entity.pdbx_description
1 polymer ?
#
loop_
_entity_poly.entity_id
_entity_poly.type
_entity_poly.pdbx_seq_one_letter_code
_entity_poly.pdbx_strand_id
1 'polypeptide(L)'
;MGNFGYCEGDTCLRNGCQGTIELHPVNNCSCHLSAPCSACTAPSGYCDECGWEESEDEIINDYVVSTDKATGAYRSWEPRKLDPTKLDYYSKPHSSCSMIKEGVYPEGMDKEEVRKEVTGTFGGRFEHFGNGKFKFIAYTD
;
A
#
# COMPACT_ATOMS: atom_id res chain seq x y z
N MET A 1 -10.44 6.65 1.57
CA MET A 1 -9.11 6.23 2.05
C MET A 1 -9.19 6.26 3.56
N GLY A 2 -8.77 5.19 4.24
CA GLY A 2 -8.81 5.17 5.69
C GLY A 2 -7.85 6.24 6.21
N ASN A 3 -8.34 7.15 7.05
CA ASN A 3 -7.48 8.06 7.80
C ASN A 3 -7.00 7.30 9.05
N PHE A 4 -6.21 6.24 8.89
CA PHE A 4 -5.64 5.53 10.03
C PHE A 4 -4.36 6.21 10.49
N GLY A 5 -4.12 6.23 11.80
CA GLY A 5 -2.87 6.72 12.36
C GLY A 5 -1.73 5.75 12.12
N TYR A 6 -0.54 6.28 11.80
CA TYR A 6 0.67 5.48 11.54
C TYR A 6 1.92 6.06 12.20
N CYS A 7 1.95 7.35 12.48
CA CYS A 7 3.05 8.00 13.17
C CYS A 7 2.80 8.08 14.68
N GLU A 8 3.87 8.12 15.46
CA GLU A 8 3.79 8.34 16.91
C GLU A 8 2.96 9.60 17.22
N GLY A 9 1.98 9.47 18.10
CA GLY A 9 1.06 10.55 18.45
C GLY A 9 -0.19 10.68 17.55
N ASP A 10 -0.27 9.95 16.43
CA ASP A 10 -1.49 9.92 15.62
C ASP A 10 -2.63 9.21 16.35
N THR A 11 -3.88 9.59 16.07
CA THR A 11 -5.06 8.83 16.51
C THR A 11 -5.23 7.57 15.66
N CYS A 12 -5.43 6.41 16.29
CA CYS A 12 -5.45 5.11 15.63
C CYS A 12 -6.56 4.98 14.58
N LEU A 13 -7.82 5.25 14.94
CA LEU A 13 -9.01 5.20 14.07
C LEU A 13 -9.36 3.83 13.46
N ARG A 14 -8.60 2.78 13.74
CA ARG A 14 -8.93 1.39 13.33
C ARG A 14 -10.13 0.89 14.14
N ASN A 15 -11.16 0.38 13.46
CA ASN A 15 -12.44 0.02 14.09
C ASN A 15 -13.05 1.13 14.98
N GLY A 16 -12.77 2.41 14.70
CA GLY A 16 -13.25 3.53 15.51
C GLY A 16 -12.47 3.79 16.81
N CYS A 17 -11.36 3.07 17.04
CA CYS A 17 -10.47 3.27 18.17
C CYS A 17 -9.98 4.73 18.26
N GLN A 18 -9.99 5.30 19.46
CA GLN A 18 -9.54 6.67 19.74
C GLN A 18 -8.17 6.71 20.43
N GLY A 19 -7.50 5.56 20.55
CA GLY A 19 -6.17 5.45 21.09
C GLY A 19 -5.12 6.15 20.24
N THR A 20 -3.95 6.31 20.84
CA THR A 20 -2.79 6.94 20.21
C THR A 20 -1.82 5.88 19.70
N ILE A 21 -1.13 6.16 18.60
CA ILE A 21 -0.06 5.31 18.10
C ILE A 21 1.22 5.58 18.90
N GLU A 22 1.83 4.51 19.38
CA GLU A 22 3.11 4.51 20.08
C GLU A 22 4.14 3.67 19.30
N LEU A 23 5.43 3.86 19.59
CA LEU A 23 6.50 3.11 18.94
C LEU A 23 7.19 2.18 19.95
N HIS A 24 7.38 0.92 19.57
CA HIS A 24 8.19 -0.01 20.35
C HIS A 24 9.64 0.51 20.44
N PRO A 25 10.28 0.40 21.62
CA PRO A 25 11.68 0.80 21.76
C PRO A 25 12.59 -0.08 20.89
N VAL A 26 13.54 0.56 20.21
CA VAL A 26 14.54 -0.16 19.41
C VAL A 26 15.49 -0.93 20.33
N ASN A 27 15.36 -2.25 20.33
CA ASN A 27 16.24 -3.16 21.06
C ASN A 27 17.20 -3.89 20.10
N ASN A 28 18.41 -4.23 20.56
CA ASN A 28 19.45 -4.91 19.77
C ASN A 28 19.90 -4.15 18.50
N CYS A 29 20.03 -2.82 18.59
CA CYS A 29 20.57 -2.01 17.50
C CYS A 29 22.03 -2.36 17.20
N SER A 30 22.32 -2.61 15.92
CA SER A 30 23.66 -2.91 15.39
C SER A 30 24.13 -1.90 14.34
N CYS A 31 23.58 -0.67 14.36
CA CYS A 31 23.95 0.38 13.40
C CYS A 31 25.46 0.71 13.38
N HIS A 32 26.19 0.47 14.47
CA HIS A 32 27.64 0.63 14.50
C HIS A 32 28.40 -0.43 13.67
N LEU A 33 27.76 -1.54 13.32
CA LEU A 33 28.30 -2.58 12.43
C LEU A 33 27.82 -2.40 10.99
N SER A 34 26.52 -2.13 10.80
CA SER A 34 25.91 -1.96 9.49
C SER A 34 24.66 -1.09 9.60
N ALA A 35 24.79 0.18 9.23
CA ALA A 35 23.68 1.11 9.18
C ALA A 35 23.05 1.16 7.76
N PRO A 36 21.71 1.25 7.63
CA PRO A 36 20.73 1.10 8.71
C PRO A 36 20.57 -0.37 9.13
N CYS A 37 20.42 -0.64 10.44
CA CYS A 37 20.20 -2.01 10.94
C CYS A 37 18.72 -2.37 10.95
N SER A 38 18.41 -3.67 10.86
CA SER A 38 17.03 -4.17 10.83
C SER A 38 16.21 -3.76 12.05
N ALA A 39 16.81 -3.65 13.23
CA ALA A 39 16.12 -3.19 14.43
C ALA A 39 15.66 -1.72 14.33
N CYS A 40 16.43 -0.87 13.65
CA CYS A 40 16.08 0.54 13.46
C CYS A 40 15.11 0.78 12.29
N THR A 41 15.01 -0.15 11.35
CA THR A 41 14.13 -0.04 10.18
C THR A 41 12.90 -0.94 10.26
N ALA A 42 12.77 -1.74 11.33
CA ALA A 42 11.62 -2.58 11.54
C ALA A 42 10.38 -1.70 11.83
N PRO A 43 9.21 -2.09 11.30
CA PRO A 43 7.93 -1.55 11.76
C PRO A 43 7.83 -1.66 13.27
N SER A 44 7.46 -0.58 13.94
CA SER A 44 7.43 -0.49 15.40
C SER A 44 6.19 0.21 15.94
N GLY A 45 5.33 0.73 15.06
CA GLY A 45 4.06 1.33 15.46
C GLY A 45 3.13 0.32 16.10
N TYR A 46 2.49 0.69 17.20
CA TYR A 46 1.45 -0.11 17.83
C TYR A 46 0.39 0.78 18.50
N CYS A 47 -0.75 0.21 18.84
CA CYS A 47 -1.81 0.87 19.60
C CYS A 47 -2.27 -0.02 20.75
N ASP A 48 -2.01 0.40 21.99
CA ASP A 48 -2.38 -0.35 23.20
C ASP A 48 -3.89 -0.54 23.37
N GLU A 49 -4.71 0.38 22.85
CA GLU A 49 -6.17 0.31 23.04
C GLU A 49 -6.83 -0.80 22.20
N CYS A 50 -6.42 -0.96 20.94
CA CYS A 50 -7.03 -1.94 20.03
C CYS A 50 -6.11 -3.12 19.70
N GLY A 51 -4.90 -3.15 20.26
CA GLY A 51 -3.90 -4.19 20.00
C GLY A 51 -3.45 -4.24 18.55
N TRP A 52 -3.43 -3.10 17.86
CA TRP A 52 -2.87 -3.01 16.51
C TRP A 52 -1.34 -2.97 16.59
N GLU A 53 -0.68 -3.67 15.67
CA GLU A 53 0.77 -3.77 15.56
C GLU A 53 1.15 -3.64 14.07
N GLU A 54 1.95 -2.64 13.73
CA GLU A 54 2.41 -2.37 12.36
C GLU A 54 3.19 -3.57 11.78
N SER A 55 3.93 -4.26 12.65
CA SER A 55 4.68 -5.47 12.31
C SER A 55 3.81 -6.66 11.90
N GLU A 56 2.51 -6.60 12.16
CA GLU A 56 1.53 -7.63 11.82
C GLU A 56 0.71 -7.32 10.56
N ASP A 57 0.85 -6.14 9.98
CA ASP A 57 0.12 -5.77 8.77
C ASP A 57 0.64 -6.57 7.55
N GLU A 58 -0.27 -7.16 6.79
CA GLU A 58 0.04 -7.99 5.63
C GLU A 58 -0.50 -7.38 4.33
N ILE A 59 0.19 -7.59 3.21
CA ILE A 59 -0.30 -7.16 1.90
C ILE A 59 -1.07 -8.32 1.25
N ILE A 60 -2.38 -8.17 1.12
CA ILE A 60 -3.28 -9.15 0.48
C ILE A 60 -4.03 -8.46 -0.66
N ASN A 61 -3.88 -8.96 -1.88
CA ASN A 61 -4.58 -8.46 -3.09
C ASN A 61 -4.48 -6.94 -3.29
N ASP A 62 -3.29 -6.37 -3.14
CA ASP A 62 -3.02 -4.91 -3.18
C ASP A 62 -3.61 -4.08 -2.03
N TYR A 63 -4.06 -4.71 -0.95
CA TYR A 63 -4.47 -4.02 0.28
C TYR A 63 -3.50 -4.33 1.40
N VAL A 64 -3.16 -3.31 2.19
CA VAL A 64 -2.58 -3.50 3.53
C VAL A 64 -3.72 -3.86 4.45
N VAL A 65 -3.68 -5.08 4.98
CA VAL A 65 -4.73 -5.67 5.81
C VAL A 65 -4.16 -5.87 7.20
N SER A 66 -4.85 -5.30 8.18
CA SER A 66 -4.58 -5.57 9.58
C SER A 66 -5.58 -6.58 10.10
N THR A 67 -5.09 -7.70 10.63
CA THR A 67 -5.93 -8.78 11.16
C THR A 67 -5.68 -8.94 12.65
N ASP A 68 -6.76 -9.13 13.40
CA ASP A 68 -6.67 -9.55 14.78
C ASP A 68 -6.31 -11.04 14.85
N LYS A 69 -5.09 -11.38 15.27
CA LYS A 69 -4.61 -12.76 15.32
C LYS A 69 -5.39 -13.65 16.29
N ALA A 70 -6.03 -13.07 17.32
CA ALA A 70 -6.78 -13.85 18.31
C ALA A 70 -8.15 -14.28 17.77
N THR A 71 -8.81 -13.41 16.99
CA THR A 71 -10.17 -13.63 16.48
C THR A 71 -10.22 -13.97 14.99
N GLY A 72 -9.15 -13.69 14.24
CA GLY A 72 -9.11 -13.76 12.78
C GLY A 72 -9.88 -12.64 12.07
N ALA A 73 -10.42 -11.66 12.80
CA ALA A 73 -11.22 -10.58 12.22
C ALA A 73 -10.33 -9.47 11.64
N TYR A 74 -10.71 -8.91 10.49
CA TYR A 74 -10.03 -7.73 9.94
C TYR A 74 -10.32 -6.48 10.77
N ARG A 75 -9.27 -5.77 11.18
CA ARG A 75 -9.35 -4.48 11.88
C ARG A 75 -9.40 -3.30 10.90
N SER A 76 -8.63 -3.39 9.84
CA SER A 76 -8.57 -2.39 8.79
C SER A 76 -8.07 -3.02 7.50
N TRP A 77 -8.46 -2.41 6.39
CA TRP A 77 -7.95 -2.73 5.07
C TRP A 77 -7.91 -1.44 4.26
N GLU A 78 -6.77 -1.13 3.67
CA GLU A 78 -6.63 0.02 2.79
C GLU A 78 -5.76 -0.32 1.58
N PRO A 79 -5.97 0.32 0.41
CA PRO A 79 -5.11 0.11 -0.74
C PRO A 79 -3.66 0.40 -0.38
N ARG A 80 -2.74 -0.53 -0.68
CA ARG A 80 -1.31 -0.36 -0.39
C ARG A 80 -0.78 0.89 -1.10
N LYS A 81 0.09 1.69 -0.51
CA LYS A 81 0.64 2.85 -1.21
C LYS A 81 1.39 2.40 -2.49
N LEU A 82 1.10 3.07 -3.60
CA LEU A 82 1.80 2.80 -4.87
C LEU A 82 3.21 3.39 -4.81
N ASP A 83 4.18 2.65 -5.32
CA ASP A 83 5.59 3.05 -5.35
C ASP A 83 5.93 3.79 -6.66
N PRO A 84 6.20 5.11 -6.63
CA PRO A 84 6.48 5.90 -7.82
C PRO A 84 7.85 5.59 -8.44
N THR A 85 8.71 4.79 -7.79
CA THR A 85 10.04 4.43 -8.34
C THR A 85 9.98 3.29 -9.36
N LYS A 86 8.81 2.65 -9.51
CA LYS A 86 8.55 1.56 -10.46
C LYS A 86 7.18 1.73 -11.09
N LEU A 87 6.90 0.98 -12.15
CA LEU A 87 5.55 0.90 -12.70
C LEU A 87 4.68 0.11 -11.72
N ASP A 88 3.76 0.80 -11.06
CA ASP A 88 2.95 0.22 -9.99
C ASP A 88 1.50 0.68 -10.12
N TYR A 89 0.54 -0.24 -10.03
CA TYR A 89 -0.86 0.05 -10.29
C TYR A 89 -1.82 -0.91 -9.61
N TYR A 90 -3.05 -0.45 -9.41
CA TYR A 90 -4.16 -1.32 -9.04
C TYR A 90 -4.98 -1.69 -10.26
N SER A 91 -5.54 -2.89 -10.20
CA SER A 91 -6.58 -3.34 -11.13
C SER A 91 -7.95 -3.14 -10.50
N LYS A 92 -8.77 -2.27 -11.11
CA LYS A 92 -10.12 -1.95 -10.65
C LYS A 92 -11.16 -2.50 -11.62
N PRO A 93 -12.29 -3.04 -11.13
CA PRO A 93 -13.43 -3.39 -11.98
C PRO A 93 -13.91 -2.18 -12.80
N HIS A 94 -14.30 -2.41 -14.04
CA HIS A 94 -14.86 -1.37 -14.90
C HIS A 94 -16.12 -1.84 -15.62
N SER A 95 -16.00 -2.68 -16.64
CA SER A 95 -17.14 -3.28 -17.33
C SER A 95 -16.97 -4.80 -17.46
N SER A 96 -17.97 -5.48 -18.01
CA SER A 96 -17.90 -6.93 -18.22
C SER A 96 -16.74 -7.38 -19.10
N CYS A 97 -16.22 -6.52 -19.97
CA CYS A 97 -15.15 -6.82 -20.93
C CYS A 97 -13.95 -5.85 -20.79
N SER A 98 -13.81 -5.20 -19.63
CA SER A 98 -12.65 -4.33 -19.40
C SER A 98 -12.35 -4.09 -17.93
N MET A 99 -11.09 -3.77 -17.68
CA MET A 99 -10.54 -3.48 -16.37
C MET A 99 -9.80 -2.14 -16.39
N ILE A 100 -9.95 -1.34 -15.34
CA ILE A 100 -9.15 -0.13 -15.17
C ILE A 100 -7.84 -0.50 -14.49
N LYS A 101 -6.71 -0.13 -15.08
CA LYS A 101 -5.40 -0.11 -14.43
C LYS A 101 -5.05 1.34 -14.08
N GLU A 102 -5.04 1.65 -12.80
CA GLU A 102 -4.75 3.00 -12.29
C GLU A 102 -3.49 2.96 -11.44
N GLY A 103 -2.50 3.78 -11.78
CA GLY A 103 -1.17 3.63 -11.20
C GLY A 103 -0.22 4.80 -11.35
N VAL A 104 1.01 4.55 -10.95
CA VAL A 104 2.18 5.44 -11.02
C VAL A 104 3.28 4.81 -11.87
N TYR A 105 4.18 5.65 -12.38
CA TYR A 105 5.33 5.22 -13.17
C TYR A 105 6.56 6.10 -12.84
N PRO A 106 7.78 5.56 -13.00
CA PRO A 106 9.00 6.28 -12.65
C PRO A 106 9.31 7.39 -13.65
N GLU A 107 10.10 8.36 -13.19
CA GLU A 107 10.60 9.44 -14.04
C GLU A 107 11.45 8.86 -15.19
N GLY A 108 11.09 9.22 -16.42
CA GLY A 108 11.77 8.76 -17.63
C GLY A 108 11.10 7.58 -18.35
N MET A 109 10.13 6.89 -17.73
CA MET A 109 9.37 5.84 -18.43
C MET A 109 8.36 6.47 -19.41
N ASP A 110 8.36 5.98 -20.65
CA ASP A 110 7.48 6.53 -21.69
C ASP A 110 6.10 5.86 -21.73
N LYS A 111 5.17 6.48 -22.46
CA LYS A 111 3.78 6.04 -22.56
C LYS A 111 3.62 4.67 -23.22
N GLU A 112 4.48 4.33 -24.17
CA GLU A 112 4.46 3.04 -24.86
C GLU A 112 5.01 1.92 -23.96
N GLU A 113 6.05 2.20 -23.18
CA GLU A 113 6.56 1.28 -22.15
C GLU A 113 5.47 0.96 -21.12
N VAL A 114 4.81 1.99 -20.57
CA VAL A 114 3.68 1.78 -19.66
C VAL A 114 2.60 0.95 -20.34
N ARG A 115 2.22 1.30 -21.58
CA ARG A 115 1.17 0.59 -22.34
C ARG A 115 1.47 -0.90 -22.48
N LYS A 116 2.72 -1.26 -22.76
CA LYS A 116 3.14 -2.65 -22.99
C LYS A 116 2.85 -3.52 -21.77
N GLU A 117 3.08 -3.00 -20.57
CA GLU A 117 2.84 -3.70 -19.31
C GLU A 117 1.36 -3.69 -18.91
N VAL A 118 0.66 -2.58 -19.18
CA VAL A 118 -0.74 -2.42 -18.73
C VAL A 118 -1.77 -2.89 -19.77
N THR A 119 -1.38 -3.31 -20.97
CA THR A 119 -2.34 -3.74 -21.98
C THR A 119 -3.20 -4.91 -21.51
N GLY A 120 -4.47 -4.95 -21.95
CA GLY A 120 -5.32 -6.12 -21.81
C GLY A 120 -5.13 -7.07 -23.00
N THR A 121 -5.78 -8.24 -22.95
CA THR A 121 -5.75 -9.26 -23.99
C THR A 121 -6.11 -8.70 -25.38
N PHE A 122 -7.09 -7.80 -25.43
CA PHE A 122 -7.56 -7.17 -26.67
C PHE A 122 -7.04 -5.74 -26.84
N GLY A 123 -5.95 -5.40 -26.15
CA GLY A 123 -5.42 -4.04 -26.13
C GLY A 123 -6.03 -3.18 -25.02
N GLY A 124 -6.17 -1.90 -25.31
CA GLY A 124 -6.72 -0.91 -24.38
C GLY A 124 -6.38 0.51 -24.78
N ARG A 125 -6.79 1.46 -23.94
CA ARG A 125 -6.53 2.90 -24.14
C ARG A 125 -6.23 3.62 -22.84
N PHE A 126 -5.39 4.66 -22.91
CA PHE A 126 -5.23 5.58 -21.80
C PHE A 126 -6.43 6.51 -21.70
N GLU A 127 -7.01 6.59 -20.51
CA GLU A 127 -7.92 7.67 -20.13
C GLU A 127 -7.10 8.88 -19.65
N HIS A 128 -6.02 8.63 -18.90
CA HIS A 128 -5.11 9.66 -18.41
C HIS A 128 -3.66 9.16 -18.41
N PHE A 129 -2.71 10.06 -18.71
CA PHE A 129 -1.27 9.81 -18.62
C PHE A 129 -0.55 11.14 -18.41
N GLY A 130 0.17 11.30 -17.30
CA GLY A 130 0.96 12.49 -17.00
C GLY A 130 1.32 12.61 -15.52
N ASN A 131 2.29 13.46 -15.20
CA ASN A 131 2.72 13.75 -13.81
C ASN A 131 3.07 12.48 -12.98
N GLY A 132 3.68 11.47 -13.61
CA GLY A 132 4.02 10.20 -12.96
C GLY A 132 2.82 9.33 -12.61
N LYS A 133 1.62 9.63 -13.15
CA LYS A 133 0.37 8.89 -12.91
C LYS A 133 -0.33 8.53 -14.21
N PHE A 134 -1.04 7.41 -14.21
CA PHE A 134 -1.82 6.99 -15.37
C PHE A 134 -3.12 6.31 -14.97
N LYS A 135 -4.06 6.33 -15.91
CA LYS A 135 -5.28 5.53 -15.88
C LYS A 135 -5.50 4.93 -17.26
N PHE A 136 -5.50 3.60 -17.32
CA PHE A 136 -5.60 2.82 -18.55
C PHE A 136 -6.80 1.89 -18.48
N ILE A 137 -7.59 1.84 -19.55
CA ILE A 137 -8.69 0.89 -19.71
C ILE A 137 -8.15 -0.27 -20.54
N ALA A 138 -7.90 -1.39 -19.88
CA ALA A 138 -7.47 -2.65 -20.49
C ALA A 138 -8.71 -3.44 -20.94
N TYR A 139 -8.76 -3.82 -22.22
CA TYR A 139 -9.86 -4.64 -22.74
C TYR A 139 -9.57 -6.12 -22.47
N THR A 140 -10.51 -6.76 -21.78
CA THR A 140 -10.45 -8.17 -21.37
C THR A 140 -11.61 -8.92 -22.02
N ASP A 141 -11.59 -10.26 -21.90
CA ASP A 141 -12.75 -11.09 -22.25
C ASP A 141 -13.93 -10.79 -21.33
#